data_AF-A0A5J4R2E1-F1
#
_entry.id   AF-A0A5J4R2E1-F1
#
_cell.length_a   1.000
_cell.length_b   1.000
_cell.length_c   1.000
_cell.angle_alpha   90.00
_cell.angle_beta   90.00
_cell.angle_gamma   90.00
#
_symmetry.space_group_name_H-M   'P 1'
#
loop_
_entity.id
_entity.type
_entity.pdbx_description
1 polymer ?
#
loop_
_entity_poly.entity_id
_entity_poly.type
_entity_poly.pdbx_seq_one_letter_code
_entity_poly.pdbx_strand_id
1 'polypeptide(L)' 'TKLNIDYFLNEIMDEDHLLDIYDYFKESETDGVEEALDVLGTDFSEDEVRLVRIKFISEMAN' A
#
# COMPACT_ATOMS: atom_id res chain seq x y z
N THR A 1 -4.96 18.71 -3.50
CA THR A 1 -4.64 18.22 -4.86
C THR A 1 -4.69 16.70 -4.79
N LYS A 2 -5.52 16.04 -5.59
CA LYS A 2 -5.63 14.56 -5.55
C LYS A 2 -4.46 13.96 -6.32
N LEU A 3 -3.54 13.29 -5.64
CA LEU A 3 -2.50 12.51 -6.28
C LEU A 3 -3.13 11.14 -6.60
N ASN A 4 -3.45 10.89 -7.87
CA ASN A 4 -3.88 9.58 -8.33
C ASN A 4 -2.66 8.89 -8.94
N ILE A 5 -2.24 7.77 -8.34
CA ILE A 5 -1.15 6.91 -8.84
C ILE A 5 -1.66 5.54 -9.28
N ASP A 6 -2.98 5.35 -9.41
CA ASP A 6 -3.60 4.05 -9.71
C ASP A 6 -3.09 3.47 -11.02
N TYR A 7 -2.94 4.33 -12.05
CA TYR A 7 -2.41 3.93 -13.35
C TYR A 7 -0.98 3.39 -13.25
N PHE A 8 -0.18 3.95 -12.35
CA PHE A 8 1.21 3.53 -12.16
C PHE A 8 1.26 2.22 -11.37
N LEU A 9 0.50 2.12 -10.27
CA LEU A 9 0.46 0.92 -9.44
C LEU A 9 0.03 -0.31 -10.23
N ASN A 10 -1.01 -0.19 -11.06
CA ASN A 10 -1.50 -1.27 -11.89
C ASN A 10 -0.52 -1.73 -12.99
N GLU A 11 0.51 -0.93 -13.30
CA GLU A 11 1.55 -1.30 -14.28
C GLU A 11 2.75 -2.00 -13.64
N ILE A 12 3.02 -1.73 -12.36
CA ILE A 12 4.25 -2.18 -11.68
C ILE A 12 4.03 -3.27 -10.63
N MET A 13 2.77 -3.52 -10.26
CA MET A 13 2.38 -4.42 -9.18
C MET A 13 1.17 -5.26 -9.61
N ASP A 14 1.13 -6.51 -9.16
CA ASP A 14 -0.04 -7.36 -9.36
C ASP A 14 -1.24 -6.85 -8.56
N GLU A 15 -2.44 -6.99 -9.13
CA GLU A 15 -3.69 -6.50 -8.50
C GLU A 15 -3.93 -7.17 -7.13
N ASP A 16 -3.60 -8.46 -7.02
CA ASP A 16 -3.71 -9.22 -5.77
C ASP A 16 -2.78 -8.64 -4.68
N HIS A 17 -1.54 -8.31 -5.03
CA HIS A 17 -0.58 -7.72 -4.09
C HIS A 17 -1.05 -6.35 -3.59
N LEU A 18 -1.56 -5.54 -4.52
CA LEU A 18 -2.10 -4.22 -4.19
C LEU A 18 -3.27 -4.34 -3.22
N LEU A 19 -4.17 -5.29 -3.46
CA LEU A 19 -5.35 -5.50 -2.64
C LEU A 19 -4.97 -5.93 -1.22
N ASP A 20 -4.05 -6.89 -1.10
CA ASP A 20 -3.58 -7.41 0.20
C ASP A 20 -2.91 -6.32 1.05
N ILE A 21 -2.01 -5.52 0.47
CA ILE A 21 -1.36 -4.41 1.17
C ILE A 21 -2.39 -3.34 1.56
N TYR A 22 -3.35 -3.05 0.67
CA TYR A 22 -4.35 -2.03 0.91
C TYR A 22 -5.32 -2.42 2.04
N ASP A 23 -5.78 -3.68 2.04
CA ASP A 23 -6.62 -4.22 3.09
C ASP A 23 -5.88 -4.26 4.43
N TYR A 24 -4.59 -4.58 4.45
CA TYR A 24 -3.75 -4.43 5.65
C TYR A 24 -3.81 -3.00 6.20
N PHE A 25 -3.54 -1.97 5.39
CA PHE A 25 -3.54 -0.58 5.90
C PHE A 25 -4.92 -0.09 6.32
N LYS A 26 -5.99 -0.67 5.76
CA LYS A 26 -7.37 -0.35 6.11
C LYS A 26 -7.80 -0.96 7.44
N GLU A 27 -7.29 -2.14 7.78
CA GLU A 27 -7.57 -2.82 9.06
C GLU A 27 -6.56 -2.44 10.16
N SER A 28 -5.35 -2.05 9.78
CA SER A 28 -4.27 -1.65 10.68
C SER A 28 -4.54 -0.28 11.32
N GLU A 29 -4.20 -0.14 12.61
CA GLU A 29 -4.20 1.16 13.31
C GLU A 29 -2.93 1.99 13.01
N THR A 30 -1.97 1.40 12.30
CA THR A 30 -0.61 1.90 12.10
C THR A 30 -0.25 1.88 10.62
N ASP A 31 0.37 2.97 10.16
CA ASP A 31 0.86 3.13 8.79
C ASP A 31 2.37 2.82 8.69
N GLY A 32 2.91 2.11 9.68
CA GLY A 32 4.31 1.72 9.75
C GLY A 32 4.70 0.75 8.64
N VAL A 33 5.73 1.09 7.87
CA VAL A 33 6.22 0.25 6.76
C VAL A 33 6.90 -1.02 7.29
N GLU A 34 7.69 -0.93 8.35
CA GLU A 34 8.34 -2.10 8.97
C GLU A 34 7.32 -3.11 9.49
N GLU A 35 6.27 -2.62 10.17
CA GLU A 35 5.21 -3.47 10.71
C GLU A 35 4.37 -4.11 9.61
N ALA A 36 4.09 -3.37 8.53
CA ALA A 36 3.45 -3.90 7.35
C ALA A 36 4.28 -5.04 6.74
N LEU A 37 5.59 -4.86 6.60
CA LEU A 37 6.49 -5.89 6.07
C LEU A 37 6.57 -7.13 6.97
N ASP A 38 6.53 -6.96 8.30
CA ASP A 38 6.52 -8.08 9.24
C ASP A 38 5.23 -8.90 9.16
N VAL A 39 4.08 -8.25 8.89
CA VAL A 39 2.76 -8.91 8.80
C VAL A 39 2.53 -9.53 7.42
N LEU A 40 2.82 -8.78 6.36
CA LEU A 40 2.64 -9.20 4.98
C LEU A 40 3.69 -10.24 4.57
N GLY A 41 4.87 -10.21 5.20
CA GLY A 41 5.95 -11.15 4.97
C GLY A 41 6.84 -10.77 3.78
N THR A 42 7.75 -11.67 3.43
CA THR A 42 8.81 -11.43 2.44
C THR A 42 8.35 -11.50 0.99
N ASP A 43 7.07 -11.84 0.75
CA ASP A 43 6.48 -11.90 -0.59
C ASP A 43 6.20 -10.50 -1.16
N PHE A 44 6.24 -9.48 -0.30
CA PHE A 44 6.05 -8.08 -0.65
C PHE A 44 7.36 -7.30 -0.47
N SER A 45 7.67 -6.45 -1.41
CA SER A 45 8.81 -5.53 -1.32
C SER A 45 8.44 -4.27 -0.55
N GLU A 46 9.45 -3.67 0.10
CA GLU A 46 9.30 -2.38 0.77
C GLU A 46 8.75 -1.29 -0.19
N ASP A 47 9.17 -1.32 -1.45
CA ASP A 47 8.72 -0.34 -2.45
C ASP A 47 7.23 -0.48 -2.75
N GLU A 48 6.71 -1.71 -2.90
CA GLU A 48 5.28 -1.97 -3.09
C GLU A 48 4.46 -1.46 -1.89
N VAL A 49 4.90 -1.80 -0.67
CA VAL A 49 4.23 -1.38 0.57
C VAL A 49 4.19 0.14 0.70
N ARG A 50 5.32 0.81 0.41
CA ARG A 50 5.41 2.28 0.48
C ARG A 50 4.51 2.97 -0.54
N LEU A 51 4.41 2.42 -1.74
CA LEU A 51 3.58 2.96 -2.80
C LEU A 51 2.09 2.86 -2.47
N VAL A 52 1.63 1.71 -1.97
CA VAL A 52 0.23 1.53 -1.53
C VAL A 52 -0.07 2.41 -0.31
N ARG A 53 0.88 2.57 0.62
CA ARG A 53 0.73 3.51 1.74
C ARG A 53 0.48 4.95 1.27
N ILE A 54 1.24 5.43 0.27
CA ILE A 54 1.05 6.78 -0.28
C ILE A 54 -0.36 6.94 -0.86
N LYS A 55 -0.84 5.93 -1.60
CA LYS A 55 -2.22 5.89 -2.11
C LYS A 55 -3.22 5.97 -0.94
N PHE A 56 -3.06 5.11 0.06
CA PHE A 56 -3.95 5.03 1.23
C PHE A 56 -4.06 6.37 1.97
N ILE A 57 -2.92 7.00 2.28
CA ILE A 57 -2.88 8.32 2.93
C ILE A 57 -3.53 9.39 2.04
N SER A 58 -3.26 9.36 0.73
CA SER A 58 -3.88 10.31 -0.21
C SER A 58 -5.41 10.15 -0.30
N GLU A 59 -5.95 8.95 -0.04
CA GLU A 59 -7.40 8.69 -0.01
C GLU A 59 -8.04 9.01 1.34
N MET A 60 -7.36 8.72 2.46
CA MET A 60 -7.89 8.91 3.83
C MET A 60 -7.70 10.34 4.38
N ALA A 61 -6.66 11.07 3.96
CA ALA A 61 -6.33 12.40 4.50
C ALA A 61 -7.01 13.57 3.76
N ASN A 62 -7.91 13.29 2.80
CA ASN A 62 -8.73 14.31 2.10
C ASN A 62 -10.17 14.32 2.59
#